data_AF-A0A4P9X3X2-F1
#
_entry.id   AF-A0A4P9X3X2-F1
#
_cell.length_a   1.000
_cell.length_b   1.000
_cell.length_c   1.000
_cell.angle_alpha   90.00
_cell.angle_beta   90.00
_cell.angle_gamma   90.00
#
_symmetry.space_group_name_H-M   'P 1'
#
loop_
_entity.id
_entity.type
_entity.pdbx_description
1 polymer ?
#
loop_
_entity_poly.entity_id
_entity_poly.type
_entity_poly.pdbx_seq_one_letter_code
_entity_poly.pdbx_strand_id
1 'polypeptide(L)'
;MGAHQSHHSQHPTPPPHHHLHHHPQHHHPHPTSLHHQKQLELALQSRQAGTPHYHARIAAVAARTGAPGPGLAAFSGGTQAGSPHGGSMTSLSGSREMSLGSNHNNSNNHHEPRPSQWRGLDMGGMAIKNLSPELFHYAFLTSLYLNHNQLAFLPPDIVHLRNLVILDLSSNKLAAVPPETGLLVHLRELLLFDNDISYLPPELGFLYQLETLGLEGNPLMEPFMSILISEGSTALITYLRENMLQTPPPPPRDWIVLDEDHQPPPNLVTVMCYNILSQSYAKQATYGYTPSWALAWPYRRELILQDIMTYHADILCLQEVEQQEFEKTLKPRLAALGNYAGAYLIKSRARTMTDQERPTIDGCAIFWNRDKYRLVDHHDVEFQQIAMQRPDFRSAEDVFNRVSIKDNVAVIALLERVGPGPGAGEQLIVANTHLHWHPAFNDVKLVQTSLLVDEIRHLARRWAKHPADNDEPPMPILICGDFNSLPDSGVYELLSKGGVPPTHPDFGSYKYGDLTASGMAHRLHLSSAYADMGEPDFTNLTPGFRGVIDYIWYSGSRLAVTGLLGNVPRGYAAKTPGFPSQHFPSDHIPLIASFVVKPDNSK
;
A
#
# COMPACT_ATOMS: atom_id res chain seq x y z
N MET A 1 -36.21 -40.24 34.09
CA MET A 1 -35.57 -40.83 32.89
C MET A 1 -35.51 -39.74 31.84
N GLY A 2 -34.32 -39.28 31.48
CA GLY A 2 -34.12 -38.19 30.53
C GLY A 2 -32.71 -37.63 30.67
N ALA A 3 -31.91 -37.81 29.62
CA ALA A 3 -30.46 -37.77 29.63
C ALA A 3 -29.87 -36.35 29.49
N HIS A 4 -28.65 -36.20 30.02
CA HIS A 4 -27.68 -35.18 29.64
C HIS A 4 -27.30 -35.30 28.15
N GLN A 5 -27.19 -34.17 27.44
CA GLN A 5 -26.13 -34.01 26.43
C GLN A 5 -25.88 -32.54 26.09
N SER A 6 -24.61 -32.17 26.21
CA SER A 6 -23.94 -30.94 25.78
C SER A 6 -23.68 -30.94 24.28
N HIS A 7 -24.03 -29.87 23.57
CA HIS A 7 -23.65 -29.67 22.17
C HIS A 7 -22.37 -28.82 22.07
N HIS A 8 -21.28 -29.47 21.66
CA HIS A 8 -20.07 -28.84 21.16
C HIS A 8 -20.24 -28.41 19.70
N SER A 9 -19.70 -27.23 19.39
CA SER A 9 -19.53 -26.61 18.07
C SER A 9 -18.54 -27.41 17.20
N GLN A 10 -18.97 -27.75 15.98
CA GLN A 10 -18.14 -28.42 14.98
C GLN A 10 -17.57 -27.39 13.99
N HIS A 11 -16.23 -27.32 13.91
CA HIS A 11 -15.51 -26.76 12.78
C HIS A 11 -15.54 -27.75 11.60
N PRO A 12 -15.54 -27.28 10.34
CA PRO A 12 -15.56 -28.17 9.18
C PRO A 12 -14.16 -28.78 8.93
N THR A 13 -14.09 -30.11 9.00
CA THR A 13 -12.93 -30.93 8.60
C THR A 13 -12.86 -31.13 7.08
N PRO A 14 -11.67 -31.21 6.46
CA PRO A 14 -11.50 -31.55 5.04
C PRO A 14 -11.65 -33.06 4.77
N PRO A 15 -11.90 -33.48 3.51
CA PRO A 15 -12.22 -34.87 3.17
C PRO A 15 -10.98 -35.79 3.14
N PRO A 16 -11.14 -37.13 3.25
CA PRO A 16 -10.03 -38.06 3.47
C PRO A 16 -9.26 -38.40 2.18
N HIS A 17 -7.96 -38.58 2.33
CA HIS A 17 -7.04 -39.01 1.27
C HIS A 17 -7.22 -40.49 0.92
N HIS A 18 -7.42 -40.78 -0.36
CA HIS A 18 -7.35 -42.15 -0.90
C HIS A 18 -5.88 -42.59 -1.02
N HIS A 19 -5.49 -43.61 -0.26
CA HIS A 19 -4.22 -44.32 -0.44
C HIS A 19 -4.28 -45.23 -1.67
N LEU A 20 -3.47 -44.94 -2.68
CA LEU A 20 -3.13 -45.85 -3.76
C LEU A 20 -1.73 -46.43 -3.50
N HIS A 21 -1.66 -47.75 -3.30
CA HIS A 21 -0.42 -48.50 -3.26
C HIS A 21 0.23 -48.56 -4.65
N HIS A 22 1.49 -48.13 -4.76
CA HIS A 22 2.32 -48.39 -5.94
C HIS A 22 3.50 -49.30 -5.58
N HIS A 23 3.63 -50.39 -6.34
CA HIS A 23 4.80 -51.28 -6.37
C HIS A 23 5.93 -50.66 -7.22
N PRO A 24 7.20 -51.01 -6.97
CA PRO A 24 8.35 -50.33 -7.55
C PRO A 24 8.58 -50.79 -9.00
N GLN A 25 8.50 -49.86 -9.94
CA GLN A 25 8.97 -50.06 -11.32
C GLN A 25 10.33 -49.36 -11.50
N HIS A 26 11.25 -50.10 -12.13
CA HIS A 26 12.61 -49.73 -12.45
C HIS A 26 12.76 -48.32 -13.06
N HIS A 27 13.61 -47.50 -12.45
CA HIS A 27 14.00 -46.18 -12.95
C HIS A 27 14.87 -46.29 -14.22
N HIS A 28 14.30 -45.89 -15.35
CA HIS A 28 15.07 -45.31 -16.45
C HIS A 28 15.31 -43.82 -16.17
N PRO A 29 16.45 -43.24 -16.60
CA PRO A 29 16.75 -41.84 -16.32
C PRO A 29 15.74 -40.94 -17.05
N HIS A 30 14.95 -40.20 -16.29
CA HIS A 30 14.10 -39.15 -16.83
C HIS A 30 14.97 -38.12 -17.58
N PRO A 31 14.52 -37.58 -18.72
CA PRO A 31 15.20 -36.44 -19.33
C PRO A 31 15.24 -35.30 -18.30
N THR A 32 16.45 -34.87 -17.96
CA THR A 32 16.72 -33.67 -17.13
C THR A 32 15.85 -32.52 -17.61
N SER A 33 15.01 -31.96 -16.73
CA SER A 33 14.18 -30.80 -17.08
C SER A 33 15.08 -29.61 -17.47
N LEU A 34 14.53 -28.67 -18.25
CA LEU A 34 15.23 -27.43 -18.60
C LEU A 34 15.66 -26.65 -17.33
N HIS A 35 14.79 -26.62 -16.31
CA HIS A 35 15.08 -25.96 -15.04
C HIS A 35 16.25 -26.62 -14.32
N HIS A 36 16.31 -27.96 -14.28
CA HIS A 36 17.42 -28.69 -13.68
C HIS A 36 18.73 -28.45 -14.44
N GLN A 37 18.73 -28.45 -15.78
CA GLN A 37 19.91 -28.12 -16.55
C GLN A 37 20.41 -26.70 -16.26
N LYS A 38 19.51 -25.71 -16.21
CA LYS A 38 19.85 -24.33 -15.86
C LYS A 38 20.42 -24.23 -14.44
N GLN A 39 19.87 -24.95 -13.47
CA GLN A 39 20.39 -25.00 -12.10
C GLN A 39 21.80 -25.58 -12.05
N LEU A 40 22.05 -26.69 -12.75
CA LEU A 40 23.39 -27.30 -12.84
C LEU A 40 24.40 -26.37 -13.51
N GLU A 41 23.99 -25.67 -14.58
CA GLU A 41 24.85 -24.69 -15.25
C GLU A 41 25.21 -23.52 -14.33
N LEU A 42 24.22 -22.92 -13.65
CA LEU A 42 24.44 -21.84 -12.69
C LEU A 42 25.33 -22.30 -11.52
N ALA A 43 25.13 -23.52 -11.01
CA ALA A 43 25.98 -24.09 -9.96
C ALA A 43 27.42 -24.27 -10.44
N LEU A 44 27.64 -24.76 -11.67
CA LEU A 44 28.97 -24.88 -12.25
C LEU A 44 29.66 -23.52 -12.42
N GLN A 45 28.93 -22.50 -12.90
CA GLN A 45 29.45 -21.13 -13.02
C GLN A 45 29.80 -20.55 -11.64
N SER A 46 28.93 -20.77 -10.64
CA SER A 46 29.20 -20.37 -9.25
C SER A 46 30.47 -21.02 -8.69
N ARG A 47 30.66 -22.33 -8.89
CA ARG A 47 31.88 -23.05 -8.46
C ARG A 47 33.17 -22.51 -9.08
N GLN A 48 33.09 -21.94 -10.29
CA GLN A 48 34.24 -21.32 -10.97
C GLN A 48 34.54 -19.89 -10.46
N ALA A 49 33.60 -19.26 -9.76
CA ALA A 49 33.71 -17.89 -9.24
C ALA A 49 34.49 -17.78 -7.91
N GLY A 50 35.22 -18.81 -7.47
CA GLY A 50 35.81 -18.87 -6.12
C GLY A 50 37.10 -18.09 -5.88
N THR A 51 37.52 -17.26 -6.82
CA THR A 51 38.71 -16.41 -6.65
C THR A 51 38.33 -15.08 -5.99
N PRO A 52 39.20 -14.48 -5.15
CA PRO A 52 38.87 -13.23 -4.48
C PRO A 52 38.39 -12.14 -5.43
N HIS A 53 37.26 -11.50 -5.08
CA HIS A 53 36.64 -10.41 -5.84
C HIS A 53 36.38 -10.77 -7.32
N TYR A 54 35.95 -12.01 -7.59
CA TYR A 54 35.71 -12.50 -8.95
C TYR A 54 34.74 -11.60 -9.73
N HIS A 55 33.57 -11.29 -9.17
CA HIS A 55 32.54 -10.51 -9.85
C HIS A 55 33.00 -9.08 -10.12
N ALA A 56 33.69 -8.45 -9.16
CA ALA A 56 34.27 -7.13 -9.36
C ALA A 56 35.30 -7.11 -10.50
N ARG A 57 36.13 -8.14 -10.63
CA ARG A 57 37.10 -8.22 -11.74
C ARG A 57 36.43 -8.40 -13.09
N ILE A 58 35.43 -9.27 -13.19
CA ILE A 58 34.72 -9.48 -14.46
C ILE A 58 33.91 -8.22 -14.83
N ALA A 59 33.26 -7.57 -13.86
CA ALA A 59 32.57 -6.30 -14.08
C ALA A 59 33.52 -5.19 -14.57
N ALA A 60 34.72 -5.10 -13.99
CA ALA A 60 35.74 -4.15 -14.42
C ALA A 60 36.25 -4.45 -15.85
N VAL A 61 36.34 -5.73 -16.24
CA VAL A 61 36.71 -6.12 -17.61
C VAL A 61 35.59 -5.71 -18.58
N ALA A 62 34.34 -6.02 -18.28
CA ALA A 62 33.19 -5.68 -19.11
C ALA A 62 33.03 -4.16 -19.31
N ALA A 63 33.21 -3.38 -18.24
CA ALA A 63 33.20 -1.92 -18.32
C ALA A 63 34.29 -1.36 -19.25
N ARG A 64 35.44 -2.03 -19.37
CA ARG A 64 36.51 -1.64 -20.30
C ARG A 64 36.26 -2.07 -21.74
N THR A 65 35.60 -3.21 -21.94
CA THR A 65 35.38 -3.78 -23.28
C THR A 65 34.05 -3.37 -23.90
N GLY A 66 33.17 -2.70 -23.16
CA GLY A 66 31.82 -2.37 -23.61
C GLY A 66 30.92 -3.60 -23.76
N ALA A 67 31.36 -4.76 -23.27
CA ALA A 67 30.55 -5.97 -23.24
C ALA A 67 29.48 -5.85 -22.14
N PRO A 68 28.31 -6.48 -22.30
CA PRO A 68 27.35 -6.60 -21.20
C PRO A 68 28.07 -7.25 -20.00
N GLY A 69 27.99 -6.58 -18.85
CA GLY A 69 28.64 -7.02 -17.60
C GLY A 69 28.11 -8.37 -17.10
N PRO A 70 28.87 -9.03 -16.22
CA PRO A 70 28.49 -10.33 -15.64
C PRO A 70 27.43 -10.14 -14.54
N GLY A 71 26.18 -9.96 -14.94
CA GLY A 71 25.11 -10.65 -14.22
C GLY A 71 25.12 -12.10 -14.71
N LEU A 72 24.73 -13.06 -13.89
CA LEU A 72 24.41 -14.42 -14.34
C LEU A 72 23.12 -14.45 -15.20
N ALA A 73 22.81 -13.35 -15.87
CA ALA A 73 21.74 -13.18 -16.83
C ALA A 73 22.16 -12.16 -17.89
N ALA A 74 22.42 -12.65 -19.10
CA ALA A 74 22.36 -11.85 -20.30
C ALA A 74 20.91 -11.36 -20.50
N PHE A 75 20.57 -10.14 -20.04
CA PHE A 75 19.36 -9.43 -20.50
C PHE A 75 19.59 -7.92 -20.55
N SER A 76 20.27 -7.47 -21.60
CA SER A 76 20.03 -6.16 -22.21
C SER A 76 18.98 -6.34 -23.31
N GLY A 77 17.72 -6.42 -22.91
CA GLY A 77 16.55 -6.20 -23.76
C GLY A 77 15.77 -5.06 -23.12
N GLY A 78 15.87 -3.86 -23.69
CA GLY A 78 15.06 -2.74 -23.23
C GLY A 78 13.58 -3.05 -23.45
N THR A 79 12.83 -3.19 -22.37
CA THR A 79 11.44 -2.77 -22.33
C THR A 79 11.35 -1.63 -21.33
N GLN A 80 11.10 -0.45 -21.89
CA GLN A 80 10.46 0.65 -21.18
C GLN A 80 9.24 0.08 -20.44
N ALA A 81 9.01 0.57 -19.23
CA ALA A 81 7.73 0.42 -18.56
C ALA A 81 6.64 1.03 -19.47
N GLY A 82 5.93 0.14 -20.16
CA GLY A 82 4.76 0.45 -20.97
C GLY A 82 3.61 -0.41 -20.48
N SER A 83 2.66 0.21 -19.79
CA SER A 83 1.35 -0.36 -19.52
C SER A 83 0.61 -0.66 -20.83
N PRO A 84 -0.22 -1.71 -20.91
CA PRO A 84 -0.91 -2.05 -22.15
C PRO A 84 -2.18 -1.20 -22.28
N HIS A 85 -2.28 -0.39 -23.34
CA HIS A 85 -3.55 -0.16 -24.04
C HIS A 85 -3.25 0.34 -25.47
N GLY A 86 -3.85 -0.35 -26.44
CA GLY A 86 -3.68 -0.08 -27.87
C GLY A 86 -4.49 1.14 -28.33
N GLY A 87 -3.90 1.88 -29.26
CA GLY A 87 -4.53 2.97 -29.99
C GLY A 87 -3.58 3.50 -31.06
N SER A 88 -3.87 3.17 -32.32
CA SER A 88 -3.16 3.62 -33.52
C SER A 88 -3.15 5.15 -33.67
N MET A 89 -2.01 5.76 -34.03
CA MET A 89 -1.88 6.55 -35.27
C MET A 89 -0.53 7.28 -35.42
N THR A 90 0.04 7.11 -36.64
CA THR A 90 0.76 8.07 -37.49
C THR A 90 2.08 8.71 -37.05
N SER A 91 3.06 8.48 -37.93
CA SER A 91 4.34 9.18 -38.14
C SER A 91 4.27 10.70 -38.07
N LEU A 92 5.34 11.33 -37.56
CA LEU A 92 5.89 12.56 -38.13
C LEU A 92 7.36 12.72 -37.71
N SER A 93 8.19 12.84 -38.74
CA SER A 93 9.62 13.13 -38.75
C SER A 93 9.93 14.55 -38.28
N GLY A 94 10.97 14.72 -37.47
CA GLY A 94 11.50 16.03 -37.05
C GLY A 94 13.02 16.02 -36.90
N SER A 95 13.69 16.31 -38.01
CA SER A 95 15.03 16.88 -38.22
C SER A 95 16.02 16.99 -37.04
N ARG A 96 17.17 16.33 -37.24
CA ARG A 96 18.50 16.65 -36.67
C ARG A 96 18.96 18.03 -37.12
N GLU A 97 19.39 18.87 -36.18
CA GLU A 97 20.33 19.96 -36.45
C GLU A 97 21.68 19.62 -35.84
N MET A 98 22.69 19.51 -36.71
CA MET A 98 24.10 19.60 -36.35
C MET A 98 24.48 21.07 -36.26
N SER A 99 25.14 21.48 -35.18
CA SER A 99 26.00 22.66 -35.22
C SER A 99 27.32 22.35 -34.53
N LEU A 100 28.37 22.35 -35.36
CA LEU A 100 29.78 22.37 -35.00
C LEU A 100 30.15 23.78 -34.52
N GLY A 101 30.74 23.87 -33.34
CA GLY A 101 31.29 25.11 -32.81
C GLY A 101 32.37 24.82 -31.79
N SER A 102 33.60 24.63 -32.28
CA SER A 102 34.81 24.59 -31.47
C SER A 102 35.02 25.95 -30.80
N ASN A 103 35.22 25.95 -29.47
CA ASN A 103 36.03 26.97 -28.83
C ASN A 103 36.75 26.37 -27.62
N HIS A 104 38.06 26.26 -27.77
CA HIS A 104 39.01 26.12 -26.67
C HIS A 104 38.80 27.26 -25.67
N ASN A 105 38.51 26.94 -24.42
CA ASN A 105 38.96 27.76 -23.31
C ASN A 105 39.35 26.86 -22.14
N ASN A 106 40.63 27.00 -21.79
CA ASN A 106 41.34 26.37 -20.72
C ASN A 106 40.83 26.95 -19.38
N SER A 107 40.04 26.18 -18.64
CA SER A 107 39.81 26.42 -17.22
C SER A 107 40.19 25.17 -16.44
N ASN A 108 41.21 25.31 -15.59
CA ASN A 108 41.56 24.37 -14.54
C ASN A 108 40.36 24.26 -13.58
N ASN A 109 39.44 23.37 -13.88
CA ASN A 109 38.45 22.92 -12.92
C ASN A 109 39.06 21.73 -12.18
N HIS A 110 39.39 21.94 -10.90
CA HIS A 110 39.50 20.85 -9.95
C HIS A 110 38.17 20.07 -10.00
N HIS A 111 38.15 18.95 -10.73
CA HIS A 111 37.10 17.97 -10.60
C HIS A 111 37.21 17.43 -9.18
N GLU A 112 36.38 17.95 -8.28
CA GLU A 112 35.94 17.16 -7.14
C GLU A 112 35.49 15.80 -7.68
N PRO A 113 36.02 14.68 -7.18
CA PRO A 113 35.59 13.37 -7.64
C PRO A 113 34.10 13.26 -7.37
N ARG A 114 33.30 13.07 -8.42
CA ARG A 114 31.88 12.72 -8.29
C ARG A 114 31.78 11.58 -7.28
N PRO A 115 30.91 11.66 -6.26
CA PRO A 115 30.77 10.59 -5.28
C PRO A 115 30.51 9.28 -6.02
N SER A 116 31.36 8.28 -5.78
CA SER A 116 31.30 7.00 -6.47
C SER A 116 29.95 6.34 -6.21
N GLN A 117 29.18 6.17 -7.29
CA GLN A 117 27.80 5.64 -7.31
C GLN A 117 27.81 4.09 -7.31
N TRP A 118 28.69 3.47 -6.52
CA TRP A 118 28.76 2.01 -6.46
C TRP A 118 27.49 1.44 -5.80
N ARG A 119 26.97 0.36 -6.37
CA ARG A 119 25.77 -0.34 -5.86
C ARG A 119 26.00 -1.84 -5.63
N GLY A 120 27.18 -2.32 -6.00
CA GLY A 120 27.58 -3.71 -5.82
C GLY A 120 28.77 -3.80 -4.86
N LEU A 121 28.71 -4.75 -3.94
CA LEU A 121 29.83 -5.12 -3.07
C LEU A 121 30.18 -6.59 -3.28
N ASP A 122 31.43 -6.85 -3.65
CA ASP A 122 31.96 -8.19 -3.83
C ASP A 122 33.00 -8.49 -2.77
N MET A 123 32.66 -9.41 -1.87
CA MET A 123 33.53 -9.94 -0.82
C MET A 123 33.72 -11.46 -0.98
N GLY A 124 33.54 -11.98 -2.20
CA GLY A 124 33.65 -13.40 -2.49
C GLY A 124 35.11 -13.90 -2.43
N GLY A 125 35.31 -15.14 -2.03
CA GLY A 125 36.64 -15.80 -2.03
C GLY A 125 37.61 -15.29 -0.94
N MET A 126 37.12 -14.58 0.07
CA MET A 126 37.95 -13.91 1.09
C MET A 126 38.14 -14.73 2.37
N ALA A 127 37.61 -15.96 2.42
CA ALA A 127 37.59 -16.83 3.60
C ALA A 127 36.93 -16.20 4.84
N ILE A 128 35.92 -15.35 4.64
CA ILE A 128 35.19 -14.65 5.70
C ILE A 128 34.37 -15.64 6.52
N LYS A 129 34.46 -15.53 7.85
CA LYS A 129 33.67 -16.34 8.79
C LYS A 129 32.50 -15.58 9.41
N ASN A 130 32.67 -14.28 9.63
CA ASN A 130 31.71 -13.40 10.29
C ASN A 130 31.56 -12.13 9.47
N LEU A 131 30.32 -11.62 9.38
CA LEU A 131 30.01 -10.34 8.78
C LEU A 131 29.93 -9.27 9.87
N SER A 132 30.50 -8.09 9.60
CA SER A 132 30.34 -6.93 10.48
C SER A 132 28.91 -6.38 10.37
N PRO A 133 28.25 -6.00 11.49
CA PRO A 133 26.95 -5.34 11.45
C PRO A 133 26.92 -4.08 10.57
N GLU A 134 28.06 -3.38 10.47
CA GLU A 134 28.21 -2.17 9.63
C GLU A 134 27.94 -2.42 8.14
N LEU A 135 28.05 -3.67 7.66
CA LEU A 135 27.69 -4.02 6.29
C LEU A 135 26.22 -3.70 5.99
N PHE A 136 25.34 -3.89 6.97
CA PHE A 136 23.90 -3.76 6.77
C PHE A 136 23.41 -2.31 6.81
N HIS A 137 24.30 -1.35 7.12
CA HIS A 137 24.03 0.09 6.98
C HIS A 137 24.12 0.58 5.52
N TYR A 138 24.69 -0.19 4.60
CA TYR A 138 24.77 0.15 3.18
C TYR A 138 23.45 -0.14 2.42
N ALA A 139 22.34 0.43 2.88
CA ALA A 139 20.99 0.19 2.36
C ALA A 139 20.80 0.52 0.86
N PHE A 140 21.74 1.24 0.24
CA PHE A 140 21.75 1.52 -1.21
C PHE A 140 22.26 0.37 -2.08
N LEU A 141 22.79 -0.70 -1.47
CA LEU A 141 23.30 -1.87 -2.19
C LEU A 141 22.19 -2.55 -3.00
N THR A 142 22.49 -2.86 -4.26
CA THR A 142 21.66 -3.67 -5.15
C THR A 142 22.26 -5.05 -5.42
N SER A 143 23.55 -5.22 -5.17
CA SER A 143 24.24 -6.51 -5.38
C SER A 143 25.22 -6.78 -4.25
N LEU A 144 25.11 -7.95 -3.62
CA LEU A 144 26.01 -8.38 -2.57
C LEU A 144 26.51 -9.81 -2.86
N TYR A 145 27.81 -9.94 -3.11
CA TYR A 145 28.47 -11.21 -3.36
C TYR A 145 29.30 -11.61 -2.13
N LEU A 146 28.91 -12.72 -1.51
CA LEU A 146 29.51 -13.32 -0.33
C LEU A 146 29.90 -14.79 -0.59
N ASN A 147 29.95 -15.20 -1.85
CA ASN A 147 30.24 -16.56 -2.28
C ASN A 147 31.68 -17.00 -1.94
N HIS A 148 31.90 -18.31 -1.82
CA HIS A 148 33.22 -18.90 -1.53
C HIS A 148 33.87 -18.35 -0.26
N ASN A 149 33.09 -18.27 0.82
CA ASN A 149 33.53 -17.88 2.14
C ASN A 149 33.34 -19.05 3.13
N GLN A 150 33.38 -18.76 4.43
CA GLN A 150 33.22 -19.76 5.50
C GLN A 150 32.10 -19.35 6.47
N LEU A 151 31.07 -18.67 5.94
CA LEU A 151 29.93 -18.21 6.74
C LEU A 151 29.12 -19.41 7.20
N ALA A 152 28.95 -19.55 8.52
CA ALA A 152 28.11 -20.58 9.12
C ALA A 152 26.63 -20.14 9.24
N PHE A 153 26.39 -18.82 9.26
CA PHE A 153 25.07 -18.23 9.29
C PHE A 153 25.07 -16.87 8.59
N LEU A 154 23.90 -16.43 8.13
CA LEU A 154 23.66 -15.06 7.67
C LEU A 154 22.93 -14.30 8.80
N PRO A 155 23.41 -13.12 9.24
CA PRO A 155 22.73 -12.33 10.26
C PRO A 155 21.34 -11.85 9.82
N PRO A 156 20.34 -11.81 10.73
CA PRO A 156 19.01 -11.22 10.47
C PRO A 156 19.04 -9.77 9.98
N ASP A 157 20.08 -9.01 10.32
CA ASP A 157 20.30 -7.62 9.89
C ASP A 157 20.34 -7.44 8.37
N ILE A 158 20.46 -8.53 7.59
CA ILE A 158 20.29 -8.51 6.13
C ILE A 158 19.00 -7.79 5.69
N VAL A 159 17.95 -7.81 6.52
CA VAL A 159 16.68 -7.10 6.30
C VAL A 159 16.84 -5.62 5.97
N HIS A 160 17.93 -4.98 6.40
CA HIS A 160 18.18 -3.56 6.16
C HIS A 160 18.61 -3.27 4.71
N LEU A 161 19.08 -4.27 3.97
CA LEU A 161 19.50 -4.14 2.57
C LEU A 161 18.33 -4.33 1.59
N ARG A 162 17.21 -3.62 1.80
CA ARG A 162 15.94 -3.81 1.06
C ARG A 162 15.99 -3.54 -0.44
N ASN A 163 17.06 -2.92 -0.93
CA ASN A 163 17.28 -2.64 -2.36
C ASN A 163 18.06 -3.74 -3.08
N LEU A 164 18.44 -4.82 -2.40
CA LEU A 164 19.14 -5.94 -3.04
C LEU A 164 18.28 -6.58 -4.13
N VAL A 165 18.91 -6.72 -5.30
CA VAL A 165 18.41 -7.43 -6.48
C VAL A 165 19.14 -8.77 -6.64
N ILE A 166 20.43 -8.79 -6.27
CA ILE A 166 21.29 -9.98 -6.35
C ILE A 166 21.93 -10.22 -4.98
N LEU A 167 21.77 -11.43 -4.46
CA LEU A 167 22.46 -11.92 -3.27
C LEU A 167 23.07 -13.29 -3.57
N ASP A 168 24.41 -13.37 -3.59
CA ASP A 168 25.13 -14.63 -3.77
C ASP A 168 25.82 -15.05 -2.48
N LEU A 169 25.39 -16.19 -1.93
CA LEU A 169 25.87 -16.82 -0.72
C LEU A 169 26.41 -18.24 -1.00
N SER A 170 26.65 -18.57 -2.27
CA SER A 170 27.10 -19.90 -2.70
C SER A 170 28.44 -20.31 -2.07
N SER A 171 28.67 -21.61 -1.90
CA SER A 171 29.93 -22.16 -1.39
C SER A 171 30.32 -21.56 -0.03
N ASN A 172 29.39 -21.61 0.92
CA ASN A 172 29.58 -21.28 2.32
C ASN A 172 29.26 -22.51 3.19
N LYS A 173 28.97 -22.33 4.48
CA LYS A 173 28.62 -23.39 5.44
C LYS A 173 27.25 -23.11 6.09
N LEU A 174 26.35 -22.49 5.34
CA LEU A 174 25.05 -22.08 5.87
C LEU A 174 24.18 -23.32 6.10
N ALA A 175 23.74 -23.54 7.33
CA ALA A 175 22.77 -24.58 7.65
C ALA A 175 21.32 -24.14 7.37
N ALA A 176 21.09 -22.83 7.33
CA ALA A 176 19.81 -22.21 7.05
C ALA A 176 20.01 -20.75 6.59
N VAL A 177 18.95 -20.18 6.02
CA VAL A 177 18.83 -18.75 5.73
C VAL A 177 17.86 -18.13 6.74
N PRO A 178 18.12 -16.93 7.29
CA PRO A 178 17.19 -16.28 8.22
C PRO A 178 15.84 -15.95 7.54
N PRO A 179 14.70 -16.03 8.25
CA PRO A 179 13.39 -15.60 7.74
C PRO A 179 13.38 -14.18 7.16
N GLU A 180 14.21 -13.29 7.72
CA GLU A 180 14.39 -11.91 7.30
C GLU A 180 14.82 -11.75 5.83
N THR A 181 15.45 -12.77 5.24
CA THR A 181 15.75 -12.77 3.80
C THR A 181 14.48 -12.68 2.94
N GLY A 182 13.34 -13.17 3.43
CA GLY A 182 12.05 -13.04 2.76
C GLY A 182 11.56 -11.60 2.61
N LEU A 183 12.09 -10.66 3.40
CA LEU A 183 11.69 -9.25 3.36
C LEU A 183 12.43 -8.45 2.27
N LEU A 184 13.38 -9.06 1.58
CA LEU A 184 14.14 -8.48 0.48
C LEU A 184 13.39 -8.63 -0.84
N VAL A 185 12.14 -8.14 -0.90
CA VAL A 185 11.20 -8.49 -1.98
C VAL A 185 11.59 -8.01 -3.38
N HIS A 186 12.64 -7.18 -3.49
CA HIS A 186 13.24 -6.75 -4.76
C HIS A 186 14.29 -7.73 -5.31
N LEU A 187 14.61 -8.80 -4.56
CA LEU A 187 15.54 -9.84 -5.01
C LEU A 187 14.99 -10.52 -6.27
N ARG A 188 15.86 -10.63 -7.28
CA ARG A 188 15.65 -11.39 -8.51
C ARG A 188 16.52 -12.63 -8.56
N GLU A 189 17.72 -12.55 -7.96
CA GLU A 189 18.67 -13.65 -7.90
C GLU A 189 19.11 -13.89 -6.45
N LEU A 190 18.83 -15.08 -5.95
CA LEU A 190 19.30 -15.57 -4.65
C LEU A 190 20.03 -16.89 -4.89
N LEU A 191 21.36 -16.86 -4.78
CA LEU A 191 22.20 -18.02 -5.03
C LEU A 191 22.73 -18.57 -3.70
N LEU A 192 22.43 -19.84 -3.44
CA LEU A 192 22.75 -20.54 -2.20
C LEU A 192 23.42 -21.89 -2.48
N PHE A 193 24.01 -22.06 -3.68
CA PHE A 193 24.61 -23.33 -4.11
C PHE A 193 25.67 -23.83 -3.12
N ASP A 194 25.83 -25.15 -3.01
CA ASP A 194 26.89 -25.80 -2.23
C ASP A 194 27.03 -25.23 -0.80
N ASN A 195 25.93 -25.28 -0.04
CA ASN A 195 25.87 -25.00 1.39
C ASN A 195 25.33 -26.25 2.15
N ASP A 196 25.09 -26.11 3.45
CA ASP A 196 24.56 -27.18 4.31
C ASP A 196 23.06 -26.99 4.60
N ILE A 197 22.31 -26.32 3.72
CA ILE A 197 20.91 -25.94 3.96
C ILE A 197 20.00 -27.16 3.86
N SER A 198 19.34 -27.52 4.96
CA SER A 198 18.40 -28.65 4.99
C SER A 198 16.92 -28.26 4.90
N TYR A 199 16.60 -26.98 5.12
CA TYR A 199 15.24 -26.45 5.04
C TYR A 199 15.22 -24.99 4.56
N LEU A 200 14.07 -24.56 4.03
CA LEU A 200 13.82 -23.17 3.64
C LEU A 200 12.78 -22.54 4.57
N PRO A 201 12.98 -21.31 5.06
CA PRO A 201 11.95 -20.62 5.82
C PRO A 201 10.76 -20.25 4.90
N PRO A 202 9.50 -20.41 5.35
CA PRO A 202 8.31 -20.06 4.55
C PRO A 202 8.31 -18.60 4.05
N GLU A 203 8.97 -17.69 4.79
CA GLU A 203 9.08 -16.27 4.47
C GLU A 203 9.77 -16.01 3.12
N LEU A 204 10.57 -16.94 2.58
CA LEU A 204 11.07 -16.82 1.21
C LEU A 204 9.93 -16.76 0.18
N GLY A 205 8.74 -17.27 0.51
CA GLY A 205 7.53 -17.11 -0.30
C GLY A 205 7.12 -15.65 -0.55
N PHE A 206 7.61 -14.71 0.26
CA PHE A 206 7.41 -13.28 0.03
C PHE A 206 8.24 -12.72 -1.15
N LEU A 207 9.25 -13.45 -1.63
CA LEU A 207 10.14 -13.02 -2.72
C LEU A 207 9.48 -13.21 -4.10
N TYR A 208 8.34 -12.56 -4.30
CA TYR A 208 7.49 -12.72 -5.48
C TYR A 208 8.10 -12.22 -6.80
N GLN A 209 9.20 -11.46 -6.73
CA GLN A 209 9.99 -11.01 -7.88
C GLN A 209 11.20 -11.92 -8.18
N LEU A 210 11.41 -12.98 -7.39
CA LEU A 210 12.56 -13.86 -7.53
C LEU A 210 12.47 -14.71 -8.81
N GLU A 211 13.43 -14.52 -9.69
CA GLU A 211 13.52 -15.20 -10.98
C GLU A 211 14.42 -16.43 -10.88
N THR A 212 15.47 -16.35 -10.06
CA THR A 212 16.47 -17.41 -9.88
C THR A 212 16.72 -17.67 -8.40
N LEU A 213 16.43 -18.89 -7.97
CA LEU A 213 16.80 -19.45 -6.68
C LEU A 213 17.75 -20.61 -6.91
N GLY A 214 19.01 -20.45 -6.50
CA GLY A 214 20.05 -21.47 -6.67
C GLY A 214 20.21 -22.31 -5.41
N LEU A 215 19.86 -23.61 -5.45
CA LEU A 215 19.89 -24.48 -4.27
C LEU A 215 20.66 -25.80 -4.47
N GLU A 216 21.16 -26.05 -5.67
CA GLU A 216 21.96 -27.24 -5.99
C GLU A 216 23.14 -27.41 -5.00
N GLY A 217 23.42 -28.66 -4.60
CA GLY A 217 24.49 -28.96 -3.65
C GLY A 217 24.14 -28.77 -2.17
N ASN A 218 22.86 -28.56 -1.83
CA ASN A 218 22.36 -28.52 -0.44
C ASN A 218 21.61 -29.81 -0.06
N PRO A 219 21.67 -30.24 1.21
CA PRO A 219 20.94 -31.41 1.73
C PRO A 219 19.45 -31.13 2.02
N LEU A 220 18.75 -30.49 1.08
CA LEU A 220 17.35 -30.10 1.23
C LEU A 220 16.40 -31.31 1.25
N MET A 221 15.43 -31.27 2.15
CA MET A 221 14.35 -32.26 2.20
C MET A 221 13.31 -32.03 1.08
N GLU A 222 12.62 -33.10 0.68
CA GLU A 222 11.42 -32.98 -0.15
C GLU A 222 10.33 -32.17 0.60
N PRO A 223 9.50 -31.37 -0.11
CA PRO A 223 9.34 -31.32 -1.57
C PRO A 223 10.17 -30.24 -2.29
N PHE A 224 11.10 -29.57 -1.62
CA PHE A 224 11.69 -28.33 -2.18
C PHE A 224 12.51 -28.57 -3.44
N MET A 225 13.38 -29.59 -3.44
CA MET A 225 14.23 -29.89 -4.60
C MET A 225 13.44 -30.47 -5.75
N SER A 226 12.44 -31.32 -5.51
CA SER A 226 11.60 -31.84 -6.59
C SER A 226 10.88 -30.71 -7.32
N ILE A 227 10.25 -29.77 -6.60
CA ILE A 227 9.57 -28.61 -7.20
C ILE A 227 10.56 -27.73 -7.97
N LEU A 228 11.73 -27.43 -7.39
CA LEU A 228 12.75 -26.62 -8.06
C LEU A 228 13.21 -27.27 -9.38
N ILE A 229 13.42 -28.58 -9.36
CA ILE A 229 13.84 -29.36 -10.53
C ILE A 229 12.71 -29.46 -11.56
N SER A 230 11.48 -29.76 -11.17
CA SER A 230 10.39 -29.98 -12.13
C SER A 230 9.81 -28.68 -12.69
N GLU A 231 9.61 -27.67 -11.84
CA GLU A 231 8.80 -26.48 -12.13
C GLU A 231 9.56 -25.15 -11.99
N GLY A 232 10.76 -25.18 -11.39
CA GLY A 232 11.65 -24.02 -11.30
C GLY A 232 11.45 -23.14 -10.07
N SER A 233 12.25 -22.06 -10.00
CA SER A 233 12.36 -21.21 -8.82
C SER A 233 11.05 -20.51 -8.44
N THR A 234 10.34 -19.95 -9.42
CA THR A 234 9.06 -19.25 -9.20
C THR A 234 7.98 -20.18 -8.64
N ALA A 235 7.97 -21.45 -9.07
CA ALA A 235 7.03 -22.45 -8.56
C ALA A 235 7.34 -22.79 -7.10
N LEU A 236 8.61 -22.94 -6.73
CA LEU A 236 9.02 -23.16 -5.34
C LEU A 236 8.68 -21.95 -4.43
N ILE A 237 8.92 -20.72 -4.88
CA ILE A 237 8.51 -19.52 -4.14
C ILE A 237 6.99 -19.47 -3.96
N THR A 238 6.24 -19.78 -5.02
CA THR A 238 4.78 -19.88 -4.95
C THR A 238 4.35 -20.96 -3.96
N TYR A 239 4.96 -22.14 -4.00
CA TYR A 239 4.69 -23.22 -3.05
C TYR A 239 4.91 -22.78 -1.61
N LEU A 240 6.04 -22.11 -1.30
CA LEU A 240 6.32 -21.60 0.04
C LEU A 240 5.28 -20.56 0.50
N ARG A 241 4.87 -19.66 -0.41
CA ARG A 241 3.85 -18.64 -0.13
C ARG A 241 2.48 -19.26 0.17
N GLU A 242 2.02 -20.18 -0.67
CA GLU A 242 0.67 -20.76 -0.52
C GLU A 242 0.59 -21.73 0.67
N ASN A 243 1.70 -22.35 1.07
CA ASN A 243 1.78 -23.29 2.21
C ASN A 243 2.31 -22.64 3.49
N MET A 244 2.39 -21.30 3.54
CA MET A 244 2.78 -20.60 4.75
C MET A 244 1.80 -20.92 5.88
N LEU A 245 2.31 -21.41 7.00
CA LEU A 245 1.49 -21.69 8.18
C LEU A 245 0.79 -20.41 8.64
N GLN A 246 -0.50 -20.53 9.00
CA GLN A 246 -1.20 -19.42 9.63
C GLN A 246 -0.47 -19.05 10.92
N THR A 247 0.02 -17.82 10.97
CA THR A 247 0.70 -17.29 12.17
C THR A 247 -0.36 -16.77 13.12
N PRO A 248 -0.09 -16.70 14.44
CA PRO A 248 -1.03 -16.04 15.34
C PRO A 248 -1.25 -14.57 14.93
N PRO A 249 -2.47 -14.03 15.11
CA PRO A 249 -2.73 -12.63 14.83
C PRO A 249 -1.84 -11.74 15.70
N PRO A 250 -1.48 -10.54 15.22
CA PRO A 250 -0.76 -9.57 16.04
C PRO A 250 -1.59 -9.17 17.26
N PRO A 251 -0.95 -8.62 18.31
CA PRO A 251 -1.67 -7.93 19.37
C PRO A 251 -2.63 -6.88 18.80
N PRO A 252 -3.82 -6.70 19.41
CA PRO A 252 -4.74 -5.65 19.00
C PRO A 252 -4.07 -4.27 19.13
N ARG A 253 -4.52 -3.32 18.32
CA ARG A 253 -4.04 -1.93 18.39
C ARG A 253 -4.62 -1.26 19.63
N ASP A 254 -3.76 -0.58 20.39
CA ASP A 254 -4.14 0.08 21.63
C ASP A 254 -4.95 1.36 21.35
N TRP A 255 -5.94 1.64 22.19
CA TRP A 255 -6.59 2.95 22.22
C TRP A 255 -5.72 3.94 22.98
N ILE A 256 -5.49 5.10 22.37
CA ILE A 256 -4.84 6.24 22.98
C ILE A 256 -5.96 7.17 23.45
N VAL A 257 -6.09 7.33 24.77
CA VAL A 257 -7.07 8.23 25.39
C VAL A 257 -6.39 9.58 25.60
N LEU A 258 -7.00 10.64 25.07
CA LEU A 258 -6.49 12.01 25.15
C LEU A 258 -7.17 12.85 26.23
N ASP A 259 -8.30 12.38 26.74
CA ASP A 259 -9.02 13.02 27.85
C ASP A 259 -8.48 12.50 29.20
N GLU A 260 -8.29 13.40 30.16
CA GLU A 260 -7.84 13.04 31.52
C GLU A 260 -9.00 12.44 32.35
N ASP A 261 -10.25 12.74 31.99
CA ASP A 261 -11.44 12.22 32.68
C ASP A 261 -11.76 10.79 32.19
N HIS A 262 -11.60 9.80 33.09
CA HIS A 262 -11.78 8.38 32.80
C HIS A 262 -13.23 7.92 32.47
N GLN A 263 -14.19 8.84 32.31
CA GLN A 263 -15.56 8.49 31.91
C GLN A 263 -15.85 9.00 30.49
N PRO A 264 -16.28 8.11 29.56
CA PRO A 264 -16.59 8.53 28.20
C PRO A 264 -17.78 9.51 28.22
N PRO A 265 -17.65 10.68 27.58
CA PRO A 265 -18.68 11.69 27.57
C PRO A 265 -19.95 11.15 26.87
N PRO A 266 -21.14 11.54 27.35
CA PRO A 266 -22.40 10.97 26.86
C PRO A 266 -22.68 11.32 25.40
N ASN A 267 -22.08 12.38 24.87
CA ASN A 267 -22.22 12.83 23.49
C ASN A 267 -21.06 12.40 22.55
N LEU A 268 -20.30 11.36 22.92
CA LEU A 268 -19.21 10.83 22.09
C LEU A 268 -19.67 10.41 20.69
N VAL A 269 -18.85 10.70 19.70
CA VAL A 269 -18.98 10.27 18.30
C VAL A 269 -17.72 9.52 17.91
N THR A 270 -17.83 8.26 17.49
CA THR A 270 -16.69 7.49 16.97
C THR A 270 -16.77 7.37 15.45
N VAL A 271 -15.66 7.64 14.76
CA VAL A 271 -15.59 7.58 13.30
C VAL A 271 -14.43 6.70 12.86
N MET A 272 -14.72 5.77 11.94
CA MET A 272 -13.73 4.95 11.26
C MET A 272 -13.54 5.46 9.83
N CYS A 273 -12.29 5.66 9.39
CA CYS A 273 -11.92 5.91 8.00
C CYS A 273 -11.07 4.73 7.50
N TYR A 274 -11.48 4.08 6.40
CA TYR A 274 -10.81 2.87 5.94
C TYR A 274 -10.93 2.62 4.44
N ASN A 275 -9.81 2.65 3.72
CA ASN A 275 -9.74 2.13 2.36
C ASN A 275 -9.65 0.59 2.45
N ILE A 276 -10.65 -0.10 1.91
CA ILE A 276 -10.82 -1.55 2.10
C ILE A 276 -10.19 -2.42 1.00
N LEU A 277 -9.45 -1.80 0.06
CA LEU A 277 -8.82 -2.44 -1.09
C LEU A 277 -9.79 -3.26 -1.95
N SER A 278 -10.25 -2.67 -3.04
CA SER A 278 -11.17 -3.33 -3.99
C SER A 278 -10.56 -4.62 -4.54
N GLN A 279 -11.41 -5.64 -4.77
CA GLN A 279 -10.97 -6.92 -5.34
C GLN A 279 -10.43 -6.76 -6.78
N SER A 280 -10.84 -5.71 -7.48
CA SER A 280 -10.31 -5.32 -8.78
C SER A 280 -8.84 -4.88 -8.70
N TYR A 281 -8.35 -4.45 -7.54
CA TYR A 281 -6.97 -4.04 -7.32
C TYR A 281 -6.13 -5.06 -6.53
N ALA A 282 -6.77 -5.90 -5.71
CA ALA A 282 -6.14 -7.00 -4.97
C ALA A 282 -5.69 -8.16 -5.89
N LYS A 283 -4.66 -7.92 -6.71
CA LYS A 283 -4.12 -8.91 -7.67
C LYS A 283 -2.74 -9.41 -7.24
N GLN A 284 -2.47 -10.69 -7.54
CA GLN A 284 -1.16 -11.32 -7.26
C GLN A 284 0.01 -10.60 -7.94
N ALA A 285 -0.23 -9.91 -9.05
CA ALA A 285 0.80 -9.11 -9.73
C ALA A 285 1.26 -7.91 -8.88
N THR A 286 0.37 -7.33 -8.08
CA THR A 286 0.65 -6.18 -7.19
C THR A 286 1.09 -6.66 -5.82
N TYR A 287 0.37 -7.65 -5.27
CA TYR A 287 0.52 -8.16 -3.91
C TYR A 287 1.09 -9.58 -3.92
N GLY A 288 2.13 -9.80 -4.72
CA GLY A 288 2.67 -11.14 -4.96
C GLY A 288 3.27 -11.80 -3.73
N TYR A 289 3.56 -11.03 -2.68
CA TYR A 289 4.01 -11.53 -1.37
C TYR A 289 2.87 -12.08 -0.51
N THR A 290 1.60 -11.80 -0.85
CA THR A 290 0.44 -12.26 -0.08
C THR A 290 -0.05 -13.60 -0.63
N PRO A 291 -0.32 -14.62 0.21
CA PRO A 291 -0.92 -15.87 -0.26
C PRO A 291 -2.25 -15.63 -0.97
N SER A 292 -2.54 -16.42 -2.01
CA SER A 292 -3.72 -16.22 -2.85
C SER A 292 -5.03 -16.31 -2.06
N TRP A 293 -5.09 -17.20 -1.07
CA TRP A 293 -6.24 -17.36 -0.18
C TRP A 293 -6.46 -16.14 0.73
N ALA A 294 -5.38 -15.50 1.19
CA ALA A 294 -5.44 -14.30 2.02
C ALA A 294 -5.80 -13.07 1.20
N LEU A 295 -5.44 -13.05 -0.08
CA LEU A 295 -5.77 -11.99 -1.03
C LEU A 295 -7.22 -12.09 -1.55
N ALA A 296 -7.82 -13.27 -1.51
CA ALA A 296 -9.15 -13.53 -2.01
C ALA A 296 -10.22 -12.72 -1.25
N TRP A 297 -11.13 -12.10 -2.00
CA TRP A 297 -12.18 -11.25 -1.42
C TRP A 297 -13.01 -11.91 -0.30
N PRO A 298 -13.48 -13.18 -0.41
CA PRO A 298 -14.25 -13.78 0.66
C PRO A 298 -13.50 -13.82 2.00
N TYR A 299 -12.18 -14.04 1.98
CA TYR A 299 -11.36 -14.02 3.18
C TYR A 299 -11.20 -12.59 3.73
N ARG A 300 -10.74 -11.66 2.88
CA ARG A 300 -10.52 -10.26 3.26
C ARG A 300 -11.79 -9.60 3.81
N ARG A 301 -12.93 -9.84 3.16
CA ARG A 301 -14.23 -9.28 3.56
C ARG A 301 -14.62 -9.68 4.97
N GLU A 302 -14.44 -10.94 5.37
CA GLU A 302 -14.80 -11.36 6.73
C GLU A 302 -13.90 -10.70 7.78
N LEU A 303 -12.61 -10.51 7.48
CA LEU A 303 -11.71 -9.73 8.35
C LEU A 303 -12.11 -8.25 8.42
N ILE A 304 -12.46 -7.62 7.29
CA ILE A 304 -12.94 -6.23 7.25
C ILE A 304 -14.21 -6.09 8.11
N LEU A 305 -15.17 -7.01 7.98
CA LEU A 305 -16.39 -7.00 8.79
C LEU A 305 -16.06 -7.24 10.27
N GLN A 306 -15.12 -8.12 10.58
CA GLN A 306 -14.65 -8.36 11.95
C GLN A 306 -14.03 -7.11 12.55
N ASP A 307 -13.17 -6.39 11.83
CA ASP A 307 -12.58 -5.12 12.28
C ASP A 307 -13.67 -4.10 12.59
N ILE A 308 -14.61 -3.89 11.66
CA ILE A 308 -15.71 -2.95 11.83
C ILE A 308 -16.54 -3.30 13.08
N MET A 309 -16.89 -4.58 13.27
CA MET A 309 -17.69 -5.01 14.42
C MET A 309 -16.91 -5.01 15.73
N THR A 310 -15.59 -5.21 15.69
CA THR A 310 -14.72 -5.17 16.89
C THR A 310 -14.63 -3.76 17.45
N TYR A 311 -14.45 -2.75 16.59
CA TYR A 311 -14.35 -1.35 17.04
C TYR A 311 -15.70 -0.66 17.18
N HIS A 312 -16.72 -1.11 16.45
CA HIS A 312 -18.11 -0.64 16.55
C HIS A 312 -18.21 0.90 16.48
N ALA A 313 -17.51 1.51 15.51
CA ALA A 313 -17.54 2.96 15.31
C ALA A 313 -18.93 3.44 14.86
N ASP A 314 -19.39 4.58 15.36
CA ASP A 314 -20.74 5.08 15.08
C ASP A 314 -20.95 5.44 13.61
N ILE A 315 -19.88 5.92 12.97
CA ILE A 315 -19.85 6.32 11.57
C ILE A 315 -18.66 5.64 10.88
N LEU A 316 -18.89 5.06 9.70
CA LEU A 316 -17.88 4.39 8.89
C LEU A 316 -17.75 5.12 7.55
N CYS A 317 -16.54 5.57 7.22
CA CYS A 317 -16.19 6.17 5.93
C CYS A 317 -15.27 5.20 5.19
N LEU A 318 -15.81 4.49 4.21
CA LEU A 318 -15.08 3.46 3.46
C LEU A 318 -14.77 3.93 2.04
N GLN A 319 -13.54 3.67 1.58
CA GLN A 319 -13.10 3.90 0.19
C GLN A 319 -12.84 2.56 -0.49
N GLU A 320 -12.81 2.55 -1.83
CA GLU A 320 -12.65 1.36 -2.68
C GLU A 320 -13.72 0.28 -2.48
N VAL A 321 -14.95 0.72 -2.21
CA VAL A 321 -16.08 -0.19 -2.09
C VAL A 321 -16.65 -0.49 -3.46
N GLU A 322 -16.57 -1.73 -3.94
CA GLU A 322 -17.20 -2.12 -5.22
C GLU A 322 -18.73 -2.03 -5.15
N GLN A 323 -19.38 -1.57 -6.23
CA GLN A 323 -20.83 -1.38 -6.29
C GLN A 323 -21.60 -2.65 -5.92
N GLN A 324 -21.20 -3.80 -6.46
CA GLN A 324 -21.85 -5.06 -6.17
C GLN A 324 -21.72 -5.45 -4.71
N GLU A 325 -20.55 -5.24 -4.12
CA GLU A 325 -20.26 -5.61 -2.73
C GLU A 325 -21.00 -4.70 -1.75
N PHE A 326 -21.11 -3.40 -2.05
CA PHE A 326 -21.94 -2.49 -1.27
C PHE A 326 -23.38 -3.00 -1.18
N GLU A 327 -24.05 -3.24 -2.31
CA GLU A 327 -25.48 -3.58 -2.33
C GLU A 327 -25.78 -5.00 -1.85
N LYS A 328 -24.98 -5.99 -2.28
CA LYS A 328 -25.29 -7.41 -2.05
C LYS A 328 -24.74 -7.94 -0.74
N THR A 329 -23.74 -7.30 -0.14
CA THR A 329 -23.05 -7.88 1.02
C THR A 329 -22.81 -6.90 2.15
N LEU A 330 -22.05 -5.82 1.95
CA LEU A 330 -21.69 -4.92 3.05
C LEU A 330 -22.91 -4.26 3.69
N LYS A 331 -23.79 -3.66 2.88
CA LYS A 331 -25.02 -3.02 3.38
C LYS A 331 -25.95 -3.98 4.13
N PRO A 332 -26.35 -5.15 3.60
CA PRO A 332 -27.19 -6.07 4.37
C PRO A 332 -26.48 -6.68 5.59
N ARG A 333 -25.18 -7.00 5.51
CA ARG A 333 -24.43 -7.55 6.66
C ARG A 333 -24.26 -6.53 7.77
N LEU A 334 -23.89 -5.28 7.47
CA LEU A 334 -23.72 -4.22 8.47
C LEU A 334 -25.07 -3.80 9.07
N ALA A 335 -26.15 -3.80 8.28
CA ALA A 335 -27.50 -3.61 8.81
C ALA A 335 -27.91 -4.72 9.79
N ALA A 336 -27.60 -5.98 9.48
CA ALA A 336 -27.96 -7.12 10.32
C ALA A 336 -27.10 -7.25 11.58
N LEU A 337 -25.80 -6.95 11.50
CA LEU A 337 -24.83 -7.18 12.59
C LEU A 337 -24.69 -5.99 13.54
N GLY A 338 -24.76 -4.76 13.03
CA GLY A 338 -24.52 -3.53 13.81
C GLY A 338 -25.57 -2.44 13.63
N ASN A 339 -26.72 -2.76 13.02
CA ASN A 339 -27.81 -1.82 12.76
C ASN A 339 -27.38 -0.56 11.98
N TYR A 340 -26.44 -0.71 11.04
CA TYR A 340 -26.01 0.39 10.18
C TYR A 340 -26.98 0.63 9.02
N ALA A 341 -27.15 1.88 8.64
CA ALA A 341 -27.59 2.29 7.30
C ALA A 341 -26.42 2.91 6.54
N GLY A 342 -26.50 3.03 5.21
CA GLY A 342 -25.40 3.61 4.44
C GLY A 342 -25.82 4.28 3.14
N ALA A 343 -25.02 5.26 2.73
CA ALA A 343 -25.05 5.95 1.46
C ALA A 343 -23.77 5.63 0.68
N TYR A 344 -23.85 5.62 -0.66
CA TYR A 344 -22.76 5.18 -1.53
C TYR A 344 -22.77 5.91 -2.86
N LEU A 345 -21.59 6.29 -3.33
CA LEU A 345 -21.38 6.84 -4.65
C LEU A 345 -20.28 6.07 -5.37
N ILE A 346 -20.65 5.49 -6.51
CA ILE A 346 -19.74 4.85 -7.45
C ILE A 346 -18.95 5.90 -8.25
N LYS A 347 -17.70 5.59 -8.62
CA LYS A 347 -16.92 6.44 -9.52
C LYS A 347 -17.61 6.68 -10.87
N SER A 348 -17.46 7.88 -11.42
CA SER A 348 -18.23 8.36 -12.57
C SER A 348 -17.99 7.57 -13.86
N ARG A 349 -16.82 6.91 -14.00
CA ARG A 349 -16.49 6.02 -15.13
C ARG A 349 -17.49 4.88 -15.33
N ALA A 350 -18.25 4.53 -14.31
CA ALA A 350 -19.31 3.53 -14.39
C ALA A 350 -20.37 3.82 -15.46
N ARG A 351 -20.56 5.10 -15.85
CA ARG A 351 -21.52 5.51 -16.88
C ARG A 351 -21.11 5.08 -18.29
N THR A 352 -19.83 4.84 -18.52
CA THR A 352 -19.28 4.46 -19.83
C THR A 352 -18.86 2.98 -19.91
N MET A 353 -19.07 2.22 -18.84
CA MET A 353 -18.67 0.81 -18.73
C MET A 353 -19.84 -0.12 -19.05
N THR A 354 -19.53 -1.36 -19.42
CA THR A 354 -20.56 -2.35 -19.73
C THR A 354 -21.30 -2.80 -18.46
N ASP A 355 -22.51 -3.35 -18.60
CA ASP A 355 -23.28 -3.90 -17.46
C ASP A 355 -22.55 -5.04 -16.72
N GLN A 356 -21.56 -5.68 -17.36
CA GLN A 356 -20.74 -6.73 -16.75
C GLN A 356 -19.57 -6.18 -15.93
N GLU A 357 -18.98 -5.05 -16.33
CA GLU A 357 -17.83 -4.42 -15.66
C GLU A 357 -18.27 -3.43 -14.59
N ARG A 358 -19.41 -2.75 -14.80
CA ARG A 358 -19.96 -1.77 -13.84
C ARG A 358 -20.02 -2.25 -12.39
N PRO A 359 -20.43 -3.51 -12.10
CA PRO A 359 -20.55 -3.99 -10.73
C PRO A 359 -19.22 -4.05 -9.95
N THR A 360 -18.08 -4.13 -10.64
CA THR A 360 -16.74 -4.19 -10.04
C THR A 360 -16.10 -2.82 -9.87
N ILE A 361 -16.77 -1.76 -10.32
CA ILE A 361 -16.27 -0.39 -10.15
C ILE A 361 -16.52 0.04 -8.71
N ASP A 362 -15.47 0.60 -8.14
CA ASP A 362 -15.40 1.03 -6.77
C ASP A 362 -15.91 2.47 -6.57
N GLY A 363 -16.14 2.81 -5.30
CA GLY A 363 -16.66 4.10 -4.87
C GLY A 363 -16.41 4.38 -3.40
N CYS A 364 -17.07 5.41 -2.88
CA CYS A 364 -17.02 5.80 -1.47
C CYS A 364 -18.36 5.51 -0.80
N ALA A 365 -18.33 4.97 0.43
CA ALA A 365 -19.51 4.71 1.24
C ALA A 365 -19.42 5.42 2.60
N ILE A 366 -20.56 5.93 3.08
CA ILE A 366 -20.72 6.36 4.47
C ILE A 366 -21.78 5.48 5.10
N PHE A 367 -21.43 4.78 6.19
CA PHE A 367 -22.38 4.07 7.03
C PHE A 367 -22.54 4.79 8.38
N TRP A 368 -23.72 4.70 8.98
CA TRP A 368 -23.99 5.23 10.31
C TRP A 368 -24.87 4.28 11.11
N ASN A 369 -24.59 4.17 12.41
CA ASN A 369 -25.39 3.37 13.35
C ASN A 369 -26.77 4.04 13.53
N ARG A 370 -27.85 3.31 13.20
CA ARG A 370 -29.23 3.81 13.25
C ARG A 370 -29.77 4.02 14.66
N ASP A 371 -29.15 3.42 15.66
CA ASP A 371 -29.50 3.64 17.08
C ASP A 371 -29.05 5.02 17.55
N LYS A 372 -28.04 5.62 16.89
CA LYS A 372 -27.46 6.92 17.24
C LYS A 372 -27.72 8.01 16.23
N TYR A 373 -27.84 7.68 14.94
CA TYR A 373 -27.97 8.67 13.88
C TYR A 373 -29.06 8.32 12.86
N ARG A 374 -29.67 9.37 12.30
CA ARG A 374 -30.46 9.28 11.07
C ARG A 374 -29.87 10.19 10.00
N LEU A 375 -30.04 9.79 8.74
CA LEU A 375 -29.72 10.64 7.60
C LEU A 375 -30.81 11.71 7.46
N VAL A 376 -30.40 12.97 7.38
CA VAL A 376 -31.28 14.11 7.08
C VAL A 376 -31.22 14.44 5.59
N ASP A 377 -30.01 14.54 5.05
CA ASP A 377 -29.75 14.86 3.65
C ASP A 377 -28.42 14.24 3.20
N HIS A 378 -28.21 14.08 1.89
CA HIS A 378 -26.95 13.63 1.33
C HIS A 378 -26.64 14.36 0.02
N HIS A 379 -25.36 14.46 -0.31
CA HIS A 379 -24.88 15.09 -1.52
C HIS A 379 -23.72 14.30 -2.12
N ASP A 380 -23.84 14.04 -3.43
CA ASP A 380 -22.86 13.31 -4.22
C ASP A 380 -21.94 14.31 -4.94
N VAL A 381 -20.63 14.15 -4.75
CA VAL A 381 -19.61 15.04 -5.32
C VAL A 381 -18.87 14.29 -6.42
N GLU A 382 -19.09 14.68 -7.66
CA GLU A 382 -18.29 14.26 -8.81
C GLU A 382 -17.35 15.41 -9.20
N PHE A 383 -16.07 15.32 -8.82
CA PHE A 383 -15.11 16.43 -8.99
C PHE A 383 -15.01 16.93 -10.43
N GLN A 384 -15.05 16.00 -11.40
CA GLN A 384 -15.10 16.32 -12.82
C GLN A 384 -16.28 17.24 -13.18
N GLN A 385 -17.49 16.94 -12.68
CA GLN A 385 -18.68 17.72 -13.02
C GLN A 385 -18.62 19.11 -12.39
N ILE A 386 -18.19 19.19 -11.12
CA ILE A 386 -18.05 20.46 -10.41
C ILE A 386 -17.01 21.34 -11.09
N ALA A 387 -15.85 20.77 -11.45
CA ALA A 387 -14.81 21.48 -12.19
C ALA A 387 -15.33 22.06 -13.52
N MET A 388 -16.14 21.30 -14.27
CA MET A 388 -16.70 21.77 -15.55
C MET A 388 -17.78 22.85 -15.40
N GLN A 389 -18.45 22.91 -14.24
CA GLN A 389 -19.50 23.90 -13.98
C GLN A 389 -18.92 25.26 -13.53
N ARG A 390 -17.70 25.28 -12.98
CA ARG A 390 -17.01 26.49 -12.53
C ARG A 390 -16.69 27.46 -13.69
N PRO A 391 -17.14 28.74 -13.64
CA PRO A 391 -16.90 29.69 -14.71
C PRO A 391 -15.41 30.00 -14.95
N ASP A 392 -14.62 30.14 -13.89
CA ASP A 392 -13.18 30.42 -13.92
C ASP A 392 -12.35 29.26 -14.49
N PHE A 393 -12.90 28.06 -14.51
CA PHE A 393 -12.24 26.85 -15.01
C PHE A 393 -12.44 26.66 -16.51
N ARG A 394 -13.45 27.30 -17.12
CA ARG A 394 -13.75 27.12 -18.55
C ARG A 394 -12.65 27.61 -19.49
N SER A 395 -11.80 28.53 -19.04
CA SER A 395 -10.66 29.06 -19.79
C SER A 395 -9.32 28.44 -19.39
N ALA A 396 -9.29 27.61 -18.35
CA ALA A 396 -8.06 27.01 -17.83
C ALA A 396 -7.81 25.63 -18.47
N GLU A 397 -6.85 25.57 -19.40
CA GLU A 397 -6.56 24.35 -20.19
C GLU A 397 -6.18 23.15 -19.29
N ASP A 398 -5.40 23.38 -18.24
CA ASP A 398 -4.96 22.32 -17.33
C ASP A 398 -6.12 21.66 -16.56
N VAL A 399 -7.21 22.38 -16.31
CA VAL A 399 -8.42 21.77 -15.72
C VAL A 399 -8.94 20.67 -16.64
N PHE A 400 -9.11 20.96 -17.93
CA PHE A 400 -9.63 19.98 -18.89
C PHE A 400 -8.68 18.80 -19.07
N ASN A 401 -7.39 19.06 -19.20
CA ASN A 401 -6.39 18.04 -19.51
C ASN A 401 -6.04 17.16 -18.30
N ARG A 402 -6.16 17.67 -17.07
CA ARG A 402 -5.62 16.99 -15.88
C ARG A 402 -6.69 16.64 -14.85
N VAL A 403 -7.68 17.51 -14.62
CA VAL A 403 -8.72 17.35 -13.58
C VAL A 403 -9.98 16.70 -14.16
N SER A 404 -10.49 17.21 -15.29
CA SER A 404 -11.75 16.77 -15.90
C SER A 404 -11.71 15.36 -16.48
N ILE A 405 -10.54 14.74 -16.57
CA ILE A 405 -10.40 13.33 -16.99
C ILE A 405 -10.31 12.36 -15.81
N LYS A 406 -10.45 12.86 -14.57
CA LYS A 406 -10.41 12.04 -13.35
C LYS A 406 -11.82 11.84 -12.82
N ASP A 407 -12.13 10.60 -12.47
CA ASP A 407 -13.44 10.12 -12.05
C ASP A 407 -13.57 9.96 -10.54
N ASN A 408 -12.66 10.57 -9.78
CA ASN A 408 -12.69 10.58 -8.32
C ASN A 408 -13.98 11.24 -7.80
N VAL A 409 -14.43 10.79 -6.63
CA VAL A 409 -15.70 11.19 -6.04
C VAL A 409 -15.59 11.46 -4.54
N ALA A 410 -16.60 12.11 -3.98
CA ALA A 410 -16.85 12.17 -2.56
C ALA A 410 -18.35 12.04 -2.25
N VAL A 411 -18.66 11.58 -1.05
CA VAL A 411 -20.03 11.54 -0.50
C VAL A 411 -20.07 12.46 0.70
N ILE A 412 -21.10 13.31 0.81
CA ILE A 412 -21.31 14.18 1.96
C ILE A 412 -22.69 13.84 2.55
N ALA A 413 -22.73 13.48 3.82
CA ALA A 413 -23.95 13.16 4.55
C ALA A 413 -24.20 14.17 5.67
N LEU A 414 -25.44 14.63 5.79
CA LEU A 414 -25.92 15.34 6.97
C LEU A 414 -26.59 14.33 7.90
N LEU A 415 -25.94 14.07 9.03
CA LEU A 415 -26.44 13.16 10.06
C LEU A 415 -27.03 13.94 11.22
N GLU A 416 -28.13 13.46 11.78
CA GLU A 416 -28.71 14.00 13.01
C GLU A 416 -28.73 12.92 14.08
N ARG A 417 -28.27 13.29 15.29
CA ARG A 417 -28.27 12.40 16.44
C ARG A 417 -29.70 12.12 16.90
N VAL A 418 -30.04 10.84 17.03
CA VAL A 418 -31.35 10.35 17.49
C VAL A 418 -31.24 9.72 18.88
N GLY A 419 -32.40 9.50 19.50
CA GLY A 419 -32.51 8.86 20.81
C GLY A 419 -32.52 9.85 21.98
N PRO A 420 -32.84 9.37 23.20
CA PRO A 420 -32.84 10.17 24.40
C PRO A 420 -31.40 10.38 24.89
N GLY A 421 -30.97 11.63 25.06
CA GLY A 421 -29.66 11.93 25.65
C GLY A 421 -29.09 13.30 25.26
N PRO A 422 -27.92 13.65 25.81
CA PRO A 422 -27.21 14.87 25.44
C PRO A 422 -26.89 14.89 23.94
N GLY A 423 -27.17 16.02 23.31
CA GLY A 423 -26.97 16.23 21.88
C GLY A 423 -28.06 15.64 20.97
N ALA A 424 -29.18 15.17 21.49
CA ALA A 424 -30.31 14.76 20.65
C ALA A 424 -30.75 15.90 19.72
N GLY A 425 -30.87 15.62 18.42
CA GLY A 425 -31.19 16.62 17.39
C GLY A 425 -30.01 17.49 16.92
N GLU A 426 -28.81 17.28 17.48
CA GLU A 426 -27.57 17.86 16.95
C GLU A 426 -27.25 17.26 15.58
N GLN A 427 -26.79 18.12 14.68
CA GLN A 427 -26.48 17.77 13.31
C GLN A 427 -24.97 17.84 13.07
N LEU A 428 -24.48 16.92 12.25
CA LEU A 428 -23.07 16.73 11.93
C LEU A 428 -22.95 16.48 10.42
N ILE A 429 -22.03 17.19 9.77
CA ILE A 429 -21.62 16.87 8.40
C ILE A 429 -20.52 15.83 8.45
N VAL A 430 -20.67 14.78 7.64
CA VAL A 430 -19.64 13.78 7.40
C VAL A 430 -19.37 13.72 5.90
N ALA A 431 -18.14 14.01 5.51
CA ALA A 431 -17.66 13.83 4.15
C ALA A 431 -16.71 12.63 4.08
N ASN A 432 -16.76 11.90 2.97
CA ASN A 432 -15.87 10.80 2.65
C ASN A 432 -15.39 10.91 1.20
N THR A 433 -14.08 10.85 0.96
CA THR A 433 -13.50 10.97 -0.38
C THR A 433 -12.38 9.96 -0.66
N HIS A 434 -12.12 9.72 -1.95
CA HIS A 434 -10.92 9.05 -2.44
C HIS A 434 -10.35 9.87 -3.60
N LEU A 435 -9.27 10.62 -3.32
CA LEU A 435 -8.61 11.51 -4.27
C LEU A 435 -7.77 10.74 -5.30
N HIS A 436 -7.31 11.45 -6.33
CA HIS A 436 -6.48 10.84 -7.36
C HIS A 436 -5.18 10.27 -6.77
N TRP A 437 -4.77 9.07 -7.18
CA TRP A 437 -3.66 8.35 -6.55
C TRP A 437 -2.27 8.78 -7.03
N HIS A 438 -2.14 9.12 -8.31
CA HIS A 438 -0.83 9.17 -8.96
C HIS A 438 0.08 10.27 -8.38
N PRO A 439 1.33 9.96 -7.98
CA PRO A 439 2.25 10.92 -7.33
C PRO A 439 2.58 12.16 -8.17
N ALA A 440 2.62 12.05 -9.50
CA ALA A 440 2.87 13.17 -10.41
C ALA A 440 1.69 14.15 -10.60
N PHE A 441 0.61 14.01 -9.82
CA PHE A 441 -0.62 14.79 -9.96
C PHE A 441 -1.02 15.46 -8.63
N ASN A 442 -0.04 15.96 -7.87
CA ASN A 442 -0.30 16.69 -6.62
C ASN A 442 -1.20 17.91 -6.84
N ASP A 443 -1.04 18.59 -7.97
CA ASP A 443 -1.90 19.69 -8.41
C ASP A 443 -3.36 19.28 -8.53
N VAL A 444 -3.65 18.10 -9.10
CA VAL A 444 -5.02 17.60 -9.22
C VAL A 444 -5.60 17.24 -7.86
N LYS A 445 -4.82 16.60 -6.98
CA LYS A 445 -5.25 16.29 -5.60
C LYS A 445 -5.60 17.57 -4.83
N LEU A 446 -4.79 18.61 -5.00
CA LEU A 446 -4.98 19.92 -4.39
C LEU A 446 -6.26 20.63 -4.92
N VAL A 447 -6.48 20.60 -6.24
CA VAL A 447 -7.73 21.12 -6.84
C VAL A 447 -8.94 20.34 -6.36
N GLN A 448 -8.92 19.00 -6.37
CA GLN A 448 -10.02 18.17 -5.87
C GLN A 448 -10.34 18.47 -4.40
N THR A 449 -9.31 18.64 -3.57
CA THR A 449 -9.46 19.03 -2.15
C THR A 449 -10.12 20.40 -2.01
N SER A 450 -9.69 21.39 -2.80
CA SER A 450 -10.32 22.72 -2.80
C SER A 450 -11.79 22.66 -3.18
N LEU A 451 -12.15 21.87 -4.21
CA LEU A 451 -13.55 21.69 -4.63
C LEU A 451 -14.38 21.02 -3.53
N LEU A 452 -13.84 20.00 -2.87
CA LEU A 452 -14.51 19.32 -1.75
C LEU A 452 -14.82 20.28 -0.61
N VAL A 453 -13.82 21.07 -0.20
CA VAL A 453 -13.94 22.03 0.90
C VAL A 453 -14.94 23.14 0.57
N ASP A 454 -14.97 23.62 -0.67
CA ASP A 454 -15.94 24.61 -1.13
C ASP A 454 -17.38 24.06 -1.09
N GLU A 455 -17.60 22.83 -1.56
CA GLU A 455 -18.92 22.19 -1.48
C GLU A 455 -19.37 21.99 -0.03
N ILE A 456 -18.50 21.47 0.84
CA ILE A 456 -18.80 21.32 2.27
C ILE A 456 -19.18 22.66 2.90
N ARG A 457 -18.45 23.74 2.57
CA ARG A 457 -18.74 25.09 3.06
C ARG A 457 -20.11 25.59 2.61
N HIS A 458 -20.46 25.38 1.33
CA HIS A 458 -21.78 25.76 0.80
C HIS A 458 -22.91 24.97 1.47
N LEU A 459 -22.74 23.65 1.59
CA LEU A 459 -23.71 22.78 2.24
C LEU A 459 -23.86 23.10 3.73
N ALA A 460 -22.77 23.35 4.44
CA ALA A 460 -22.81 23.75 5.85
C ALA A 460 -23.64 25.01 6.07
N ARG A 461 -23.48 26.04 5.22
CA ARG A 461 -24.31 27.27 5.29
C ARG A 461 -25.78 27.01 4.98
N ARG A 462 -26.05 26.12 4.02
CA ARG A 462 -27.42 25.77 3.61
C ARG A 462 -28.15 24.95 4.67
N TRP A 463 -27.46 24.01 5.32
CA TRP A 463 -28.05 23.10 6.30
C TRP A 463 -28.07 23.66 7.73
N ALA A 464 -27.30 24.71 8.01
CA ALA A 464 -27.31 25.36 9.31
C ALA A 464 -28.71 25.86 9.69
N LYS A 465 -29.17 25.51 10.90
CA LYS A 465 -30.45 25.96 11.47
C LYS A 465 -30.43 27.46 11.81
N HIS A 466 -29.25 28.00 12.10
CA HIS A 466 -29.01 29.40 12.42
C HIS A 466 -27.87 29.94 11.55
N PRO A 467 -27.94 31.21 11.11
CA PRO A 467 -26.81 31.85 10.45
C PRO A 467 -25.62 31.89 11.42
N ALA A 468 -24.43 31.54 10.93
CA ALA A 468 -23.21 31.67 11.75
C ALA A 468 -22.95 33.15 12.06
N ASP A 469 -22.77 33.45 13.34
CA ASP A 469 -22.06 34.65 13.75
C ASP A 469 -20.56 34.40 13.53
N ASN A 470 -19.91 35.25 12.73
CA ASN A 470 -18.48 35.20 12.38
C ASN A 470 -18.03 34.06 11.44
N ASP A 471 -16.73 34.12 11.10
CA ASP A 471 -15.97 33.31 10.15
C ASP A 471 -15.81 31.81 10.48
N GLU A 472 -16.59 31.28 11.43
CA GLU A 472 -16.51 29.89 11.86
C GLU A 472 -17.46 28.96 11.09
N PRO A 473 -17.17 27.64 11.06
CA PRO A 473 -18.11 26.68 10.50
C PRO A 473 -19.42 26.68 11.32
N PRO A 474 -20.59 26.76 10.65
CA PRO A 474 -21.89 26.87 11.32
C PRO A 474 -22.29 25.60 12.08
N MET A 475 -21.58 24.49 11.86
CA MET A 475 -21.90 23.19 12.44
C MET A 475 -20.65 22.30 12.52
N PRO A 476 -20.68 21.23 13.34
CA PRO A 476 -19.65 20.19 13.35
C PRO A 476 -19.44 19.55 11.96
N ILE A 477 -18.17 19.38 11.58
CA ILE A 477 -17.76 18.81 10.28
C ILE A 477 -16.68 17.76 10.54
N LEU A 478 -16.86 16.59 9.92
CA LEU A 478 -15.85 15.55 9.79
C LEU A 478 -15.58 15.27 8.31
N ILE A 479 -14.32 15.20 7.90
CA ILE A 479 -13.90 14.86 6.54
C ILE A 479 -12.94 13.69 6.62
N CYS A 480 -13.40 12.53 6.18
CA CYS A 480 -12.62 11.31 6.09
C CYS A 480 -12.20 11.06 4.64
N GLY A 481 -11.12 10.32 4.44
CA GLY A 481 -10.80 9.85 3.11
C GLY A 481 -9.39 9.33 2.94
N ASP A 482 -9.19 8.71 1.80
CA ASP A 482 -7.87 8.49 1.22
C ASP A 482 -7.53 9.70 0.33
N PHE A 483 -6.63 10.53 0.82
CA PHE A 483 -6.21 11.75 0.14
C PHE A 483 -5.03 11.52 -0.81
N ASN A 484 -4.42 10.32 -0.78
CA ASN A 484 -3.23 10.00 -1.57
C ASN A 484 -2.12 11.07 -1.46
N SER A 485 -2.03 11.74 -0.30
CA SER A 485 -1.18 12.92 -0.10
C SER A 485 -0.50 12.85 1.26
N LEU A 486 0.82 13.04 1.30
CA LEU A 486 1.63 12.98 2.52
C LEU A 486 1.43 14.22 3.42
N PRO A 487 1.83 14.19 4.70
CA PRO A 487 1.66 15.33 5.62
C PRO A 487 2.41 16.61 5.22
N ASP A 488 3.42 16.51 4.35
CA ASP A 488 4.19 17.64 3.80
C ASP A 488 3.60 18.19 2.48
N SER A 489 2.46 17.67 2.03
CA SER A 489 1.79 18.10 0.80
C SER A 489 0.99 19.39 0.96
N GLY A 490 0.71 20.04 -0.18
CA GLY A 490 -0.21 21.18 -0.28
C GLY A 490 -1.65 20.81 0.09
N VAL A 491 -2.05 19.55 -0.06
CA VAL A 491 -3.37 19.06 0.38
C VAL A 491 -3.48 19.14 1.89
N TYR A 492 -2.46 18.63 2.60
CA TYR A 492 -2.40 18.71 4.06
C TYR A 492 -2.29 20.17 4.52
N GLU A 493 -1.46 20.99 3.86
CA GLU A 493 -1.36 22.42 4.16
C GLU A 493 -2.69 23.15 3.99
N LEU A 494 -3.40 22.94 2.87
CA LEU A 494 -4.68 23.57 2.60
C LEU A 494 -5.67 23.27 3.73
N LEU A 495 -5.83 21.99 4.09
CA LEU A 495 -6.80 21.57 5.10
C LEU A 495 -6.43 22.05 6.51
N SER A 496 -5.17 21.93 6.91
CA SER A 496 -4.70 22.26 8.26
C SER A 496 -4.54 23.77 8.50
N LYS A 497 -3.98 24.51 7.54
CA LYS A 497 -3.71 25.95 7.67
C LYS A 497 -4.83 26.83 7.11
N GLY A 498 -5.81 26.23 6.43
CA GLY A 498 -6.93 26.94 5.81
C GLY A 498 -6.58 27.61 4.49
N GLY A 499 -5.42 27.36 3.90
CA GLY A 499 -5.05 27.94 2.61
C GLY A 499 -3.66 27.56 2.12
N VAL A 500 -3.46 27.71 0.81
CA VAL A 500 -2.18 27.55 0.12
C VAL A 500 -1.93 28.72 -0.83
N PRO A 501 -0.70 29.24 -0.92
CA PRO A 501 -0.38 30.34 -1.83
C PRO A 501 -0.40 29.89 -3.30
N PRO A 502 -0.61 30.81 -4.25
CA PRO A 502 -0.62 30.49 -5.69
C PRO A 502 0.74 29.97 -6.21
N THR A 503 1.81 30.20 -5.47
CA THR A 503 3.19 29.75 -5.80
C THR A 503 3.55 28.42 -5.15
N HIS A 504 2.59 27.70 -4.57
CA HIS A 504 2.86 26.42 -3.90
C HIS A 504 3.45 25.40 -4.89
N PRO A 505 4.52 24.66 -4.53
CA PRO A 505 5.24 23.77 -5.44
C PRO A 505 4.37 22.66 -6.05
N ASP A 506 3.34 22.21 -5.33
CA ASP A 506 2.42 21.18 -5.85
C ASP A 506 1.63 21.62 -7.08
N PHE A 507 1.46 22.92 -7.34
CA PHE A 507 0.88 23.37 -8.62
C PHE A 507 1.85 23.22 -9.80
N GLY A 508 3.16 23.19 -9.54
CA GLY A 508 4.18 23.19 -10.57
C GLY A 508 4.00 24.36 -11.55
N SER A 509 3.95 24.04 -12.85
CA SER A 509 3.70 25.01 -13.92
C SER A 509 2.23 25.16 -14.32
N TYR A 510 1.32 24.38 -13.71
CA TYR A 510 -0.07 24.27 -14.12
C TYR A 510 -0.94 25.43 -13.62
N LYS A 511 -2.01 25.75 -14.35
CA LYS A 511 -2.91 26.88 -14.12
C LYS A 511 -4.36 26.42 -13.94
N TYR A 512 -4.95 26.76 -12.80
CA TYR A 512 -6.30 26.36 -12.38
C TYR A 512 -7.18 27.58 -12.08
N GLY A 513 -7.23 28.53 -13.01
CA GLY A 513 -8.03 29.75 -12.89
C GLY A 513 -7.70 30.53 -11.61
N ASP A 514 -8.75 30.92 -10.88
CA ASP A 514 -8.62 31.75 -9.67
C ASP A 514 -7.82 31.05 -8.57
N LEU A 515 -7.84 29.72 -8.51
CA LEU A 515 -7.13 28.94 -7.49
C LEU A 515 -5.60 29.10 -7.60
N THR A 516 -5.08 29.27 -8.83
CA THR A 516 -3.65 29.56 -9.07
C THR A 516 -3.35 31.05 -9.24
N ALA A 517 -4.37 31.89 -9.43
CA ALA A 517 -4.19 33.33 -9.53
C ALA A 517 -4.12 33.99 -8.15
N SER A 518 -5.00 33.57 -7.24
CA SER A 518 -5.14 34.16 -5.90
C SER A 518 -4.71 33.23 -4.78
N GLY A 519 -4.45 31.96 -5.08
CA GLY A 519 -4.28 30.89 -4.09
C GLY A 519 -5.61 30.26 -3.70
N MET A 520 -5.55 29.27 -2.80
CA MET A 520 -6.74 28.62 -2.24
C MET A 520 -6.88 29.00 -0.77
N ALA A 521 -8.11 29.19 -0.31
CA ALA A 521 -8.37 29.47 1.10
C ALA A 521 -9.76 28.99 1.52
N HIS A 522 -9.90 28.56 2.78
CA HIS A 522 -11.16 28.24 3.43
C HIS A 522 -11.13 28.57 4.92
N ARG A 523 -12.31 28.62 5.54
CA ARG A 523 -12.49 29.00 6.97
C ARG A 523 -13.22 27.92 7.75
N LEU A 524 -12.86 26.66 7.51
CA LEU A 524 -13.46 25.52 8.22
C LEU A 524 -12.70 25.19 9.52
N HIS A 525 -11.53 25.81 9.76
CA HIS A 525 -10.66 25.58 10.92
C HIS A 525 -10.47 24.08 11.21
N LEU A 526 -9.99 23.34 10.20
CA LEU A 526 -9.84 21.90 10.30
C LEU A 526 -8.52 21.54 10.97
N SER A 527 -8.51 20.39 11.62
CA SER A 527 -7.31 19.75 12.14
C SER A 527 -7.37 18.26 11.86
N SER A 528 -6.22 17.63 11.58
CA SER A 528 -6.14 16.17 11.51
C SER A 528 -6.30 15.62 12.92
N ALA A 529 -7.11 14.59 13.09
CA ALA A 529 -7.37 13.95 14.38
C ALA A 529 -6.08 13.41 15.04
N TYR A 530 -5.07 13.05 14.24
CA TYR A 530 -3.82 12.47 14.70
C TYR A 530 -2.64 13.48 14.74
N ALA A 531 -2.87 14.75 14.37
CA ALA A 531 -1.81 15.75 14.23
C ALA A 531 -1.00 15.95 15.52
N ASP A 532 -1.67 16.05 16.68
CA ASP A 532 -1.03 16.31 17.97
C ASP A 532 -0.07 15.20 18.41
N MET A 533 -0.20 14.00 17.82
CA MET A 533 0.65 12.84 18.09
C MET A 533 1.78 12.64 17.05
N GLY A 534 1.84 13.50 16.03
CA GLY A 534 2.78 13.38 14.92
C GLY A 534 2.34 12.46 13.79
N GLU A 535 1.03 12.24 13.62
CA GLU A 535 0.42 11.29 12.67
C GLU A 535 0.81 9.81 12.94
N PRO A 536 0.08 8.82 12.37
CA PRO A 536 0.45 7.41 12.50
C PRO A 536 1.79 7.06 11.83
N ASP A 537 2.42 5.96 12.24
CA ASP A 537 3.69 5.46 11.64
C ASP A 537 3.56 5.17 10.12
N PHE A 538 2.33 4.90 9.66
CA PHE A 538 1.86 4.79 8.28
C PHE A 538 0.33 4.60 8.28
N THR A 539 -0.32 4.89 7.15
CA THR A 539 -1.71 4.46 6.90
C THR A 539 -1.82 3.50 5.74
N ASN A 540 -0.89 3.57 4.77
CA ASN A 540 -0.68 2.58 3.72
C ASN A 540 0.73 1.96 3.85
N LEU A 541 0.80 0.63 3.70
CA LEU A 541 2.06 -0.11 3.76
C LEU A 541 2.14 -1.16 2.64
N THR A 542 2.99 -0.90 1.65
CA THR A 542 3.42 -1.85 0.62
C THR A 542 4.95 -1.86 0.54
N PRO A 543 5.59 -2.81 -0.17
CA PRO A 543 7.04 -2.79 -0.27
C PRO A 543 7.63 -1.57 -0.97
N GLY A 544 6.87 -0.98 -1.90
CA GLY A 544 7.29 0.19 -2.68
C GLY A 544 6.85 1.53 -2.07
N PHE A 545 5.93 1.53 -1.12
CA PHE A 545 5.39 2.74 -0.52
C PHE A 545 4.98 2.51 0.94
N ARG A 546 5.42 3.41 1.80
CA ARG A 546 4.99 3.51 3.19
C ARG A 546 4.76 4.98 3.51
N GLY A 547 3.55 5.34 3.92
CA GLY A 547 3.21 6.73 4.21
C GLY A 547 1.85 6.91 4.85
N VAL A 548 1.61 8.12 5.35
CA VAL A 548 0.31 8.58 5.85
C VAL A 548 -0.38 9.29 4.69
N ILE A 549 -1.46 8.70 4.19
CA ILE A 549 -2.27 9.26 3.09
C ILE A 549 -3.77 9.24 3.38
N ASP A 550 -4.18 8.60 4.48
CA ASP A 550 -5.54 8.58 4.98
C ASP A 550 -5.66 9.53 6.17
N TYR A 551 -6.78 10.25 6.26
CA TYR A 551 -6.96 11.24 7.32
C TYR A 551 -8.41 11.30 7.81
N ILE A 552 -8.56 11.67 9.09
CA ILE A 552 -9.82 12.12 9.67
C ILE A 552 -9.63 13.59 10.06
N TRP A 553 -10.17 14.51 9.27
CA TRP A 553 -10.18 15.94 9.56
C TRP A 553 -11.45 16.31 10.31
N TYR A 554 -11.32 17.22 11.27
CA TYR A 554 -12.46 17.71 12.06
C TYR A 554 -12.42 19.22 12.23
N SER A 555 -13.58 19.87 12.35
CA SER A 555 -13.65 21.30 12.67
C SER A 555 -13.34 21.56 14.14
N GLY A 556 -12.12 22.04 14.43
CA GLY A 556 -11.60 22.18 15.79
C GLY A 556 -12.37 23.17 16.67
N SER A 557 -13.10 24.12 16.10
CA SER A 557 -13.97 25.03 16.87
C SER A 557 -15.26 24.35 17.37
N ARG A 558 -15.68 23.25 16.75
CA ARG A 558 -16.96 22.56 17.04
C ARG A 558 -16.79 21.16 17.63
N LEU A 559 -15.63 20.56 17.45
CA LEU A 559 -15.33 19.20 17.90
C LEU A 559 -14.02 19.20 18.71
N ALA A 560 -13.93 18.28 19.68
CA ALA A 560 -12.70 17.97 20.40
C ALA A 560 -12.40 16.48 20.25
N VAL A 561 -11.16 16.13 19.91
CA VAL A 561 -10.72 14.73 19.88
C VAL A 561 -10.47 14.24 21.31
N THR A 562 -10.92 13.02 21.61
CA THR A 562 -10.85 12.41 22.96
C THR A 562 -10.12 11.07 22.97
N GLY A 563 -9.99 10.43 21.81
CA GLY A 563 -9.35 9.14 21.70
C GLY A 563 -9.05 8.75 20.27
N LEU A 564 -8.01 7.95 20.10
CA LEU A 564 -7.47 7.55 18.81
C LEU A 564 -7.09 6.06 18.85
N LEU A 565 -7.34 5.33 17.77
CA LEU A 565 -6.77 3.99 17.61
C LEU A 565 -5.30 4.10 17.24
N GLY A 566 -4.43 3.52 18.06
CA GLY A 566 -2.98 3.61 17.95
C GLY A 566 -2.36 2.86 16.77
N ASN A 567 -1.04 2.84 16.71
CA ASN A 567 -0.28 2.26 15.60
C ASN A 567 -0.37 0.73 15.55
N VAL A 568 -0.09 0.16 14.37
CA VAL A 568 0.22 -1.27 14.26
C VAL A 568 1.46 -1.59 15.10
N PRO A 569 1.47 -2.68 15.90
CA PRO A 569 2.64 -3.05 16.70
C PRO A 569 3.92 -3.12 15.86
N ARG A 570 4.94 -2.33 16.24
CA ARG A 570 6.19 -2.18 15.47
C ARG A 570 6.89 -3.51 15.18
N GLY A 571 6.86 -4.43 16.15
CA GLY A 571 7.45 -5.77 15.99
C GLY A 571 6.75 -6.63 14.92
N TYR A 572 5.45 -6.43 14.71
CA TYR A 572 4.71 -7.11 13.63
C TYR A 572 4.97 -6.44 12.28
N ALA A 573 4.88 -5.10 12.23
CA ALA A 573 5.12 -4.34 11.00
C ALA A 573 6.54 -4.55 10.44
N ALA A 574 7.55 -4.67 11.31
CA ALA A 574 8.94 -4.93 10.90
C ALA A 574 9.15 -6.29 10.22
N LYS A 575 8.30 -7.27 10.52
CA LYS A 575 8.38 -8.65 10.02
C LYS A 575 7.47 -8.92 8.82
N THR A 576 6.77 -7.89 8.33
CA THR A 576 5.82 -8.02 7.24
C THR A 576 6.33 -7.24 6.02
N PRO A 577 6.37 -7.82 4.81
CA PRO A 577 6.86 -7.11 3.63
C PRO A 577 5.94 -5.96 3.22
N GLY A 578 4.64 -6.11 3.45
CA GLY A 578 3.59 -5.15 3.16
C GLY A 578 2.21 -5.72 3.45
N PHE A 579 1.19 -4.90 3.26
CA PHE A 579 -0.21 -5.29 3.35
C PHE A 579 -0.86 -5.27 1.95
N PRO A 580 -1.90 -6.07 1.68
CA PRO A 580 -2.59 -6.96 2.61
C PRO A 580 -1.74 -8.17 3.02
N SER A 581 -2.02 -8.71 4.21
CA SER A 581 -1.41 -9.91 4.77
C SER A 581 -2.48 -10.87 5.25
N GLN A 582 -2.09 -12.00 5.85
CA GLN A 582 -3.05 -12.93 6.45
C GLN A 582 -3.92 -12.29 7.56
N HIS A 583 -3.43 -11.22 8.22
CA HIS A 583 -4.11 -10.57 9.34
C HIS A 583 -4.59 -9.14 9.03
N PHE A 584 -4.15 -8.56 7.91
CA PHE A 584 -4.55 -7.22 7.47
C PHE A 584 -5.17 -7.32 6.06
N PRO A 585 -6.48 -7.13 5.91
CA PRO A 585 -7.20 -7.43 4.66
C PRO A 585 -7.16 -6.31 3.61
N SER A 586 -6.48 -5.21 3.90
CA SER A 586 -6.25 -4.08 3.00
C SER A 586 -4.78 -3.68 3.07
N ASP A 587 -4.25 -3.04 2.03
CA ASP A 587 -2.95 -2.39 2.06
C ASP A 587 -2.95 -1.10 2.91
N HIS A 588 -4.13 -0.63 3.28
CA HIS A 588 -4.35 0.42 4.27
C HIS A 588 -4.71 -0.15 5.65
N ILE A 589 -4.53 0.65 6.70
CA ILE A 589 -5.04 0.37 8.04
C ILE A 589 -6.24 1.28 8.37
N PRO A 590 -7.22 0.83 9.17
CA PRO A 590 -8.31 1.69 9.59
C PRO A 590 -7.81 2.79 10.54
N LEU A 591 -8.21 4.02 10.30
CA LEU A 591 -8.11 5.10 11.29
C LEU A 591 -9.41 5.14 12.10
N ILE A 592 -9.30 5.33 13.41
CA ILE A 592 -10.49 5.49 14.26
C ILE A 592 -10.23 6.57 15.28
N ALA A 593 -11.14 7.54 15.33
CA ALA A 593 -11.07 8.66 16.27
C ALA A 593 -12.41 8.83 16.99
N SER A 594 -12.35 9.24 18.25
CA SER A 594 -13.51 9.60 19.06
C SER A 594 -13.53 11.09 19.34
N PHE A 595 -14.70 11.70 19.19
CA PHE A 595 -14.90 13.14 19.30
C PHE A 595 -16.05 13.49 20.24
N VAL A 596 -15.94 14.65 20.88
CA VAL A 596 -17.03 15.31 21.59
C VAL A 596 -17.46 16.53 20.82
N VAL A 597 -18.77 16.70 20.65
CA VAL A 597 -19.35 17.93 20.12
C VAL A 597 -19.28 19.02 21.19
N LYS A 598 -18.64 20.14 20.88
CA LYS A 598 -18.55 21.29 21.77
C LYS A 598 -19.92 22.00 21.85
N PRO A 599 -20.30 22.53 23.02
CA PRO A 599 -21.53 23.31 23.15
C PRO A 599 -21.54 24.49 22.19
N ASP A 600 -22.70 24.76 21.59
CA ASP A 600 -22.88 25.94 20.76
C ASP A 600 -23.03 27.18 21.64
N ASN A 601 -21.96 27.97 21.79
CA ASN A 601 -21.94 29.16 22.65
C ASN A 601 -22.80 30.33 22.12
N SER A 602 -23.42 30.20 20.94
CA SER A 602 -24.39 31.18 20.41
C SER A 602 -25.84 30.95 20.87
N LYS A 603 -26.06 30.02 21.80
CA LYS A 603 -27.37 29.76 22.42
C LYS A 603 -27.57 30.48 23.75
#